data_AF-S4RJN8-F1
#
_entry.id   AF-S4RJN8-F1
#
_cell.length_a   1.000
_cell.length_b   1.000
_cell.length_c   1.000
_cell.angle_alpha   90.00
_cell.angle_beta   90.00
_cell.angle_gamma   90.00
#
_symmetry.space_group_name_H-M   'P 1'
#
loop_
_entity.id
_entity.type
_entity.pdbx_description
1 polymer ?
#
loop_
_entity_poly.entity_id
_entity_poly.type
_entity_poly.pdbx_seq_one_letter_code
_entity_poly.pdbx_strand_id
1 'polypeptide(L)'
;SEGMNCMNKAHGCQHICIETPKEGVACECRPGFELARNKRDCLLTCNHGNGGCHHACDDTDDGPVCGCHQNYALHSDGKTCIERSEAAIESTEFNATSVVDVDKRGTRRLLMETCAINNGGCDRTCKDTSTGVHCSCPAGFTLQPDGKTCKGASV
;
A
#
# COMPACT_ATOMS: atom_id res chain seq x y z
N SER A 1 -10.05 -9.46 -43.53
CA SER A 1 -9.79 -9.01 -42.15
C SER A 1 -9.41 -7.55 -42.19
N GLU A 2 -9.95 -6.73 -41.30
CA GLU A 2 -9.40 -5.38 -41.11
C GLU A 2 -8.00 -5.50 -40.48
N GLY A 3 -7.06 -4.68 -40.93
CA GLY A 3 -5.74 -4.62 -40.33
C GLY A 3 -5.82 -3.95 -38.95
N MET A 4 -5.07 -4.47 -37.98
CA MET A 4 -4.80 -3.69 -36.77
C MET A 4 -3.98 -2.46 -37.17
N ASN A 5 -4.47 -1.29 -36.76
CA ASN A 5 -3.86 0.02 -36.91
C ASN A 5 -4.04 0.75 -35.57
N CYS A 6 -3.33 1.85 -35.32
CA CYS A 6 -3.36 2.52 -34.02
C CYS A 6 -4.61 3.39 -33.79
N MET A 7 -5.41 3.65 -34.83
CA MET A 7 -6.71 4.32 -34.72
C MET A 7 -7.83 3.39 -34.23
N ASN A 8 -7.67 2.07 -34.38
CA ASN A 8 -8.61 1.07 -33.90
C ASN A 8 -8.52 0.94 -32.37
N LYS A 9 -9.64 1.08 -31.64
CA LYS A 9 -9.70 0.87 -30.17
C LYS A 9 -9.23 -0.52 -29.69
N ALA A 10 -9.10 -1.48 -30.61
CA ALA A 10 -8.60 -2.83 -30.37
C ALA A 10 -7.17 -3.06 -30.91
N HIS A 11 -6.36 -2.00 -31.10
CA HIS A 11 -4.95 -2.13 -31.49
C HIS A 11 -4.17 -3.06 -30.53
N GLY A 12 -4.54 -3.05 -29.25
CA GLY A 12 -4.13 -4.05 -28.26
C GLY A 12 -2.66 -3.95 -27.86
N CYS A 13 -2.17 -2.72 -27.73
CA CYS A 13 -0.94 -2.37 -27.01
C CYS A 13 -1.36 -1.76 -25.66
N GLN A 14 -0.69 -2.10 -24.56
CA GLN A 14 -1.04 -1.56 -23.23
C GLN A 14 -0.71 -0.07 -23.07
N HIS A 15 0.37 0.42 -23.68
CA HIS A 15 0.89 1.77 -23.42
C HIS A 15 0.96 2.71 -24.62
N ILE A 16 1.75 2.36 -25.64
CA ILE A 16 1.97 3.17 -26.85
C ILE A 16 1.80 2.23 -28.04
N CYS A 17 1.10 2.69 -29.07
CA CYS A 17 0.96 2.02 -30.35
C CYS A 17 1.69 2.84 -31.41
N ILE A 18 2.53 2.19 -32.22
CA ILE A 18 3.20 2.79 -33.37
C ILE A 18 2.84 2.01 -34.64
N GLU A 19 2.56 2.72 -35.73
CA GLU A 19 2.31 2.09 -37.02
C GLU A 19 3.64 1.83 -37.73
N THR A 20 3.86 0.60 -38.20
CA THR A 20 5.13 0.20 -38.83
C THR A 20 4.92 -0.28 -40.26
N PRO A 21 5.78 0.10 -41.22
CA PRO A 21 5.68 -0.37 -42.61
C PRO A 21 5.89 -1.88 -42.82
N LYS A 22 6.19 -2.65 -41.76
CA LYS A 22 6.51 -4.09 -41.83
C LYS A 22 5.52 -4.97 -41.05
N GLU A 23 5.22 -4.62 -39.80
CA GLU A 23 4.32 -5.41 -38.94
C GLU A 23 2.91 -4.76 -38.82
N GLY A 24 2.68 -3.60 -39.45
CA GLY A 24 1.43 -2.84 -39.39
C GLY A 24 1.31 -2.06 -38.09
N VAL A 25 1.34 -2.76 -36.96
CA VAL A 25 1.38 -2.19 -35.60
C VAL A 25 2.53 -2.84 -34.83
N ALA A 26 3.27 -2.02 -34.09
CA ALA A 26 4.12 -2.46 -32.98
C ALA A 26 3.75 -1.67 -31.71
N CYS A 27 4.15 -2.20 -30.55
CA CYS A 27 3.85 -1.61 -29.25
C CYS A 27 5.13 -1.13 -28.56
N GLU A 28 5.05 0.03 -27.90
CA GLU A 28 6.13 0.59 -27.10
C GLU A 28 5.66 0.87 -25.66
N CYS A 29 6.62 0.96 -24.75
CA CYS A 29 6.37 1.13 -23.32
C CYS A 29 6.83 2.50 -22.81
N ARG A 30 6.16 3.00 -21.78
CA ARG A 30 6.52 4.26 -21.09
C ARG A 30 7.79 4.04 -20.27
N PRO A 31 8.58 5.09 -19.97
CA PRO A 31 9.78 4.97 -19.13
C PRO A 31 9.50 4.23 -17.81
N GLY A 32 10.36 3.29 -17.47
CA GLY A 32 10.20 2.40 -16.32
C GLY A 32 9.44 1.10 -16.59
N PHE A 33 9.05 0.84 -17.84
CA PHE A 33 8.41 -0.40 -18.26
C PHE A 33 9.13 -1.01 -19.47
N GLU A 34 9.19 -2.34 -19.52
CA GLU A 34 9.74 -3.11 -20.65
C GLU A 34 8.65 -3.93 -21.35
N LEU A 35 8.84 -4.20 -22.64
CA LEU A 35 7.84 -4.84 -23.49
C LEU A 35 7.80 -6.36 -23.23
N ALA A 36 6.65 -6.87 -22.82
CA ALA A 36 6.43 -8.28 -22.52
C ALA A 36 6.65 -9.17 -23.75
N ARG A 37 6.92 -10.47 -23.51
CA ARG A 37 7.16 -11.48 -24.56
C ARG A 37 6.04 -11.60 -25.61
N ASN A 38 4.83 -11.16 -25.29
CA ASN A 38 3.69 -11.12 -26.22
C ASN A 38 3.68 -9.91 -27.18
N LYS A 39 4.70 -9.04 -27.12
CA LYS A 39 4.84 -7.78 -27.88
C LYS A 39 3.70 -6.76 -27.68
N ARG A 40 2.92 -6.85 -26.60
CA ARG A 40 1.70 -6.04 -26.40
C ARG A 40 1.62 -5.36 -25.04
N ASP A 41 1.92 -6.12 -23.99
CA ASP A 41 1.90 -5.64 -22.61
C ASP A 41 3.26 -5.06 -22.21
N CYS A 42 3.26 -4.24 -21.17
CA CYS A 42 4.39 -3.51 -20.64
C CYS A 42 4.52 -3.78 -19.14
N LEU A 43 5.60 -4.47 -18.77
CA LEU A 43 5.89 -4.88 -17.40
C LEU A 43 6.69 -3.78 -16.71
N LEU A 44 6.32 -3.43 -15.46
CA LEU A 44 7.09 -2.50 -14.63
C LEU A 44 8.45 -3.13 -14.30
N THR A 45 9.52 -2.34 -14.24
CA THR A 45 10.85 -2.85 -13.86
C THR A 45 11.36 -2.30 -12.53
N CYS A 46 12.30 -3.00 -11.90
CA CYS A 46 12.98 -2.58 -10.68
C CYS A 46 13.69 -1.22 -10.84
N ASN A 47 14.12 -0.90 -12.07
CA ASN A 47 14.70 0.39 -12.44
C ASN A 47 13.75 1.59 -12.24
N HIS A 48 12.44 1.38 -12.03
CA HIS A 48 11.49 2.45 -11.74
C HIS A 48 10.79 2.23 -10.39
N GLY A 49 11.13 3.08 -9.41
CA GLY A 49 10.53 3.02 -8.08
C GLY A 49 10.75 1.68 -7.36
N ASN A 50 11.86 0.98 -7.64
CA ASN A 50 12.16 -0.35 -7.10
C ASN A 50 11.07 -1.40 -7.46
N GLY A 51 10.39 -1.28 -8.60
CA GLY A 51 9.25 -2.12 -8.96
C GLY A 51 8.03 -1.96 -8.03
N GLY A 52 8.05 -0.94 -7.15
CA GLY A 52 7.13 -0.79 -6.03
C GLY A 52 7.45 -1.67 -4.81
N CYS A 53 8.61 -2.32 -4.75
CA CYS A 53 9.03 -3.16 -3.63
C CYS A 53 9.61 -2.34 -2.46
N HIS A 54 9.33 -2.74 -1.21
CA HIS A 54 9.85 -2.04 -0.02
C HIS A 54 11.37 -2.24 0.15
N HIS A 55 11.90 -3.44 -0.10
CA HIS A 55 13.31 -3.77 0.13
C HIS A 55 14.03 -4.14 -1.17
N ALA A 56 14.14 -5.44 -1.50
CA ALA A 56 14.77 -5.91 -2.73
C ALA A 56 13.75 -6.06 -3.86
N CYS A 57 14.22 -5.98 -5.10
CA CYS A 57 13.44 -6.17 -6.31
C CYS A 57 14.31 -6.93 -7.33
N ASP A 58 13.77 -8.00 -7.89
CA ASP A 58 14.36 -8.75 -9.00
C ASP A 58 13.43 -8.70 -10.22
N ASP A 59 13.95 -8.31 -11.39
CA ASP A 59 13.19 -8.26 -12.64
C ASP A 59 12.98 -9.68 -13.22
N THR A 60 11.74 -10.02 -13.59
CA THR A 60 11.38 -11.34 -14.15
C THR A 60 10.49 -11.22 -15.40
N ASP A 61 10.32 -12.33 -16.12
CA ASP A 61 9.49 -12.41 -17.34
C ASP A 61 8.01 -12.04 -17.15
N ASP A 62 7.51 -12.10 -15.91
CA ASP A 62 6.14 -11.76 -15.52
C ASP A 62 6.05 -10.41 -14.77
N GLY A 63 7.17 -9.68 -14.63
CA GLY A 63 7.28 -8.41 -13.91
C GLY A 63 8.25 -8.44 -12.71
N PRO A 64 8.22 -7.42 -11.85
CA PRO A 64 9.19 -7.27 -10.76
C PRO A 64 8.73 -8.06 -9.52
N VAL A 65 9.58 -8.95 -9.02
CA VAL A 65 9.34 -9.76 -7.81
C VAL A 65 10.07 -9.13 -6.62
N CYS A 66 9.35 -8.97 -5.51
CA CYS A 66 9.88 -8.29 -4.33
C CYS A 66 10.48 -9.27 -3.31
N GLY A 67 11.66 -8.93 -2.79
CA GLY A 67 12.35 -9.65 -1.73
C GLY A 67 12.47 -8.83 -0.45
N CYS A 68 12.54 -9.49 0.70
CA CYS A 68 12.67 -8.82 2.01
C CYS A 68 13.99 -9.16 2.70
N HIS A 69 14.58 -8.16 3.36
CA HIS A 69 15.76 -8.32 4.21
C HIS A 69 15.52 -9.27 5.40
N GLN A 70 16.61 -9.69 6.05
CA GLN A 70 16.54 -10.59 7.20
C GLN A 70 15.66 -9.99 8.33
N ASN A 71 14.96 -10.86 9.05
CA ASN A 71 13.92 -10.56 10.06
C ASN A 71 12.59 -9.99 9.52
N TYR A 72 12.52 -9.61 8.24
CA TYR A 72 11.25 -9.23 7.59
C TYR A 72 10.62 -10.40 6.81
N ALA A 73 9.31 -10.32 6.60
CA ALA A 73 8.51 -11.16 5.72
C ALA A 73 7.83 -10.30 4.64
N LEU A 74 7.58 -10.88 3.47
CA LEU A 74 6.79 -10.22 2.43
C LEU A 74 5.30 -10.32 2.79
N HIS A 75 4.62 -9.18 2.85
CA HIS A 75 3.19 -9.09 3.12
C HIS A 75 2.36 -9.60 1.92
N SER A 76 1.06 -9.85 2.15
CA SER A 76 0.12 -10.41 1.17
C SER A 76 -0.07 -9.57 -0.11
N ASP A 77 0.33 -8.30 -0.12
CA ASP A 77 0.35 -7.43 -1.30
C ASP A 77 1.51 -7.72 -2.27
N GLY A 78 2.45 -8.59 -1.90
CA GLY A 78 3.62 -8.95 -2.70
C GLY A 78 4.66 -7.84 -2.85
N LYS A 79 4.60 -6.76 -2.05
CA LYS A 79 5.44 -5.56 -2.18
C LYS A 79 5.99 -5.04 -0.86
N THR A 80 5.17 -5.04 0.18
CA THR A 80 5.51 -4.50 1.50
C THR A 80 6.28 -5.55 2.31
N CYS A 81 7.34 -5.12 2.99
CA CYS A 81 8.05 -5.95 3.97
C CYS A 81 7.66 -5.53 5.39
N ILE A 82 7.10 -6.45 6.17
CA ILE A 82 6.70 -6.30 7.59
C ILE A 82 7.59 -7.18 8.48
N GLU A 83 7.68 -6.92 9.80
CA GLU A 83 8.53 -7.76 10.65
C GLU A 83 7.94 -9.18 10.80
N ARG A 84 8.78 -10.21 10.95
CA ARG A 84 8.32 -11.60 11.17
C ARG A 84 7.57 -11.78 12.49
N SER A 85 7.87 -10.95 13.48
CA SER A 85 7.13 -10.74 14.73
C SER A 85 5.67 -10.39 14.48
N GLU A 86 5.40 -9.52 13.51
CA GLU A 86 4.08 -9.00 13.16
C GLU A 86 3.35 -9.93 12.18
N ALA A 87 4.06 -10.43 11.16
CA ALA A 87 3.52 -11.39 10.19
C ALA A 87 3.01 -12.70 10.84
N ALA A 88 3.58 -13.09 11.98
CA ALA A 88 3.06 -14.21 12.76
C ALA A 88 1.65 -13.94 13.32
N ILE A 89 1.35 -12.69 13.69
CA ILE A 89 0.08 -12.29 14.31
C ILE A 89 -1.06 -12.36 13.29
N GLU A 90 -0.82 -11.94 12.04
CA GLU A 90 -1.80 -12.03 10.93
C GLU A 90 -2.34 -13.46 10.71
N SER A 91 -1.57 -14.49 11.07
CA SER A 91 -2.00 -15.89 10.97
C SER A 91 -2.88 -16.37 12.15
N THR A 92 -2.99 -15.59 13.22
CA THR A 92 -3.58 -16.04 14.50
C THR A 92 -4.95 -15.45 14.85
N GLU A 93 -5.34 -14.30 14.28
CA GLU A 93 -6.62 -13.63 14.62
C GLU A 93 -7.89 -14.38 14.17
N PHE A 94 -7.77 -15.55 13.54
CA PHE A 94 -8.91 -16.37 13.12
C PHE A 94 -9.19 -17.62 13.97
N ASN A 95 -8.35 -18.00 14.95
CA ASN A 95 -8.60 -19.18 15.80
C ASN A 95 -7.84 -19.15 17.14
N ALA A 96 -8.46 -18.57 18.19
CA ALA A 96 -8.57 -19.19 19.52
C ALA A 96 -9.39 -18.34 20.50
N THR A 97 -10.47 -18.89 21.05
CA THR A 97 -11.09 -18.37 22.27
C THR A 97 -10.20 -18.65 23.49
N SER A 98 -9.81 -17.59 24.20
CA SER A 98 -9.60 -17.50 25.66
C SER A 98 -9.46 -18.79 26.50
N VAL A 99 -8.42 -18.86 27.35
CA VAL A 99 -8.53 -18.55 28.80
C VAL A 99 -7.17 -18.46 29.52
N VAL A 100 -7.05 -17.45 30.41
CA VAL A 100 -6.31 -17.33 31.71
C VAL A 100 -4.92 -17.98 31.91
N ASP A 101 -3.92 -17.36 32.55
CA ASP A 101 -3.58 -15.98 33.01
C ASP A 101 -2.02 -15.98 33.16
N VAL A 102 -1.22 -15.06 33.72
CA VAL A 102 -1.28 -13.92 34.68
C VAL A 102 -0.14 -12.95 34.24
N ASP A 103 -0.08 -11.62 34.46
CA ASP A 103 -0.73 -10.73 35.43
C ASP A 103 -1.30 -9.44 34.81
N LYS A 104 -2.54 -9.13 35.21
CA LYS A 104 -3.22 -7.82 35.29
C LYS A 104 -2.90 -6.69 34.29
N ARG A 105 -3.97 -6.24 33.62
CA ARG A 105 -4.17 -4.94 32.94
C ARG A 105 -3.53 -4.74 31.57
N GLY A 106 -3.86 -5.68 30.68
CA GLY A 106 -4.67 -5.28 29.51
C GLY A 106 -3.93 -4.53 28.40
N THR A 107 -2.88 -5.14 27.84
CA THR A 107 -2.16 -4.71 26.64
C THR A 107 -3.00 -4.83 25.35
N ARG A 108 -4.21 -4.26 25.34
CA ARG A 108 -5.04 -4.14 24.15
C ARG A 108 -4.81 -2.75 23.54
N ARG A 109 -4.19 -2.71 22.35
CA ARG A 109 -4.03 -1.53 21.47
C ARG A 109 -2.77 -0.66 21.70
N LEU A 110 -1.59 -1.27 21.68
CA LEU A 110 -0.29 -0.57 21.80
C LEU A 110 0.14 0.23 20.54
N LEU A 111 -0.79 0.97 19.91
CA LEU A 111 -0.50 1.94 18.86
C LEU A 111 -1.38 3.20 19.06
N MET A 112 -0.74 4.37 19.17
CA MET A 112 -1.36 5.69 19.46
C MET A 112 -2.03 5.85 20.84
N GLU A 113 -1.36 5.42 21.91
CA GLU A 113 -1.83 5.64 23.30
C GLU A 113 -1.32 6.93 23.97
N THR A 114 -0.37 7.66 23.35
CA THR A 114 0.17 8.94 23.87
C THR A 114 0.27 10.04 22.80
N CYS A 115 0.24 11.30 23.23
CA CYS A 115 0.38 12.47 22.36
C CYS A 115 1.78 12.58 21.71
N ALA A 116 2.80 12.00 22.35
CA ALA A 116 4.17 11.99 21.83
C ALA A 116 4.30 11.22 20.50
N ILE A 117 3.41 10.28 20.22
CA ILE A 117 3.41 9.47 18.99
C ILE A 117 2.28 9.94 18.08
N ASN A 118 2.62 10.54 16.93
CA ASN A 118 1.68 11.00 15.89
C ASN A 118 0.53 11.88 16.44
N ASN A 119 0.81 12.77 17.40
CA ASN A 119 -0.20 13.60 18.09
C ASN A 119 -1.34 12.76 18.71
N GLY A 120 -1.07 11.51 19.10
CA GLY A 120 -2.07 10.55 19.56
C GLY A 120 -3.16 10.24 18.51
N GLY A 121 -2.92 10.54 17.23
CA GLY A 121 -3.89 10.47 16.14
C GLY A 121 -4.89 11.64 16.09
N CYS A 122 -4.72 12.71 16.87
CA CYS A 122 -5.64 13.86 16.87
C CYS A 122 -5.38 14.83 15.70
N ASP A 123 -6.45 15.34 15.05
CA ASP A 123 -6.33 16.36 13.97
C ASP A 123 -5.81 17.73 14.49
N ARG A 124 -6.07 18.07 15.76
CA ARG A 124 -5.65 19.36 16.37
C ARG A 124 -4.97 19.16 17.71
N THR A 125 -5.72 19.29 18.80
CA THR A 125 -5.15 19.27 20.16
C THR A 125 -5.19 17.86 20.72
N CYS A 126 -4.07 17.39 21.25
CA CYS A 126 -3.97 16.15 22.00
C CYS A 126 -3.67 16.44 23.48
N LYS A 127 -4.24 15.63 24.38
CA LYS A 127 -3.85 15.60 25.79
C LYS A 127 -3.80 14.16 26.31
N ASP A 128 -2.70 13.81 26.97
CA ASP A 128 -2.56 12.55 27.69
C ASP A 128 -3.43 12.52 28.95
N THR A 129 -4.08 11.39 29.22
CA THR A 129 -4.95 11.17 30.39
C THR A 129 -4.69 9.78 31.00
N SER A 130 -5.23 9.53 32.19
CA SER A 130 -5.16 8.22 32.86
C SER A 130 -5.86 7.07 32.13
N THR A 131 -6.56 7.36 31.01
CA THR A 131 -7.22 6.39 30.13
C THR A 131 -6.74 6.52 28.67
N GLY A 132 -5.53 7.05 28.45
CA GLY A 132 -4.94 7.26 27.12
C GLY A 132 -5.18 8.67 26.57
N VAL A 133 -5.14 8.82 25.24
CA VAL A 133 -5.26 10.13 24.54
C VAL A 133 -6.69 10.66 24.51
N HIS A 134 -6.86 11.92 24.91
CA HIS A 134 -8.07 12.72 24.67
C HIS A 134 -7.77 13.82 23.63
N CYS A 135 -8.49 13.81 22.49
CA CYS A 135 -8.39 14.86 21.48
C CYS A 135 -9.36 16.03 21.74
N SER A 136 -9.05 17.23 21.30
CA SER A 136 -9.98 18.36 21.31
C SER A 136 -9.79 19.30 20.12
N CYS A 137 -10.83 20.08 19.82
CA CYS A 137 -10.94 20.91 18.62
C CYS A 137 -10.95 22.41 18.95
N PRO A 138 -10.46 23.28 18.04
CA PRO A 138 -10.59 24.73 18.14
C PRO A 138 -12.06 25.20 18.15
N ALA A 139 -12.29 26.43 18.59
CA ALA A 139 -13.61 27.07 18.51
C ALA A 139 -14.14 27.06 17.06
N GLY A 140 -15.41 26.68 16.88
CA GLY A 140 -16.05 26.49 15.57
C GLY A 140 -15.92 25.08 14.97
N PHE A 141 -15.18 24.17 15.63
CA PHE A 141 -14.98 22.79 15.18
C PHE A 141 -15.48 21.77 16.21
N THR A 142 -16.13 20.71 15.72
CA THR A 142 -16.71 19.63 16.52
C THR A 142 -15.94 18.33 16.29
N LEU A 143 -15.52 17.69 17.39
CA LEU A 143 -14.87 16.37 17.34
C LEU A 143 -15.84 15.33 16.77
N GLN A 144 -15.39 14.52 15.82
CA GLN A 144 -16.20 13.48 15.19
C GLN A 144 -16.31 12.22 16.06
N PRO A 145 -17.24 11.29 15.77
CA PRO A 145 -17.43 10.06 16.56
C PRO A 145 -16.23 9.11 16.59
N ASP A 146 -15.22 9.32 15.73
CA ASP A 146 -13.93 8.65 15.79
C ASP A 146 -13.07 9.06 17.02
N GLY A 147 -13.43 10.17 17.68
CA GLY A 147 -12.70 10.74 18.81
C GLY A 147 -11.37 11.42 18.43
N LYS A 148 -11.12 11.64 17.13
CA LYS A 148 -9.82 12.07 16.55
C LYS A 148 -9.95 13.28 15.62
N THR A 149 -10.94 13.29 14.75
CA THR A 149 -11.07 14.27 13.64
C THR A 149 -11.87 15.49 14.07
N CYS A 150 -11.43 16.70 13.72
CA CYS A 150 -12.18 17.93 13.96
C CYS A 150 -12.88 18.40 12.68
N LYS A 151 -14.22 18.46 12.70
CA LYS A 151 -15.03 18.97 11.57
C LYS A 151 -15.59 20.34 11.91
N GLY A 152 -15.28 21.33 11.08
CA GLY A 152 -15.87 22.66 11.19
C GLY A 152 -17.37 22.63 10.89
N ALA A 153 -18.13 23.55 11.48
CA ALA A 153 -19.41 23.93 10.90
C ALA A 153 -19.12 24.61 9.55
N SER A 154 -19.52 23.98 8.44
CA SER A 154 -19.47 24.62 7.13
C SER A 154 -20.50 25.75 7.09
N VAL A 155 -19.98 26.98 7.12
CA VAL A 155 -20.68 28.21 6.70
C VAL A 155 -20.70 28.28 5.17
#